data_AF-A0A5C3KET8-F1
#
_entry.id   AF-A0A5C3KET8-F1
#
_cell.length_a   1.000
_cell.length_b   1.000
_cell.length_c   1.000
_cell.angle_alpha   90.00
_cell.angle_beta   90.00
_cell.angle_gamma   90.00
#
_symmetry.space_group_name_H-M   'P 1'
#
loop_
_entity.id
_entity.type
_entity.pdbx_description
1 polymer ?
#
loop_
_entity_poly.entity_id
_entity_poly.type
_entity_poly.pdbx_seq_one_letter_code
_entity_poly.pdbx_strand_id
1 'polypeptide(L)'
;RFYGQEGKDTVSSKDFLKDIKICYRSASEEQKTDYIADHLGTNSPAEKWYDGLGGDVKKTWATFEAEFFKQFPPPQEAKRGKEEVERELLSAELLASELGKMVQKGGTDVWAHVAFADRLLQLAKEAGIEKTNECIWQVRDKLPTPLRDKIASTHTSWTAFCDSIRLVDTTAVKDALERDRQLEEVREQLANQKRELQRQTALLEQQRTRISSETTAATAALTAKLNAMSLTTPQWMREGQGSQPSQGYGVSAPIRRQNTTSTSATATRPRPPQEPVTEELRAATRELMALYPHQPATETGVAEYKAQLKRWMEKHPNTRHASHTTGFPLSPRASRICTGECFKCGESSHLRAQCTAPPAVQLPPPEQWWRGHCDRVV
;
A
#
# COMPACT_ATOMS: atom_id res chain seq x y z
N ARG A 1 -25.36 41.62 -10.31
CA ARG A 1 -26.32 41.95 -11.38
C ARG A 1 -26.52 40.71 -12.24
N PHE A 2 -27.75 40.45 -12.66
CA PHE A 2 -28.11 39.29 -13.48
C PHE A 2 -28.21 39.71 -14.96
N TYR A 3 -27.49 39.00 -15.83
CA TYR A 3 -27.36 39.29 -17.26
C TYR A 3 -28.22 38.36 -18.12
N GLY A 4 -28.60 37.18 -17.62
CA GLY A 4 -29.34 36.19 -18.41
C GLY A 4 -28.47 35.57 -19.52
N GLN A 5 -27.16 35.42 -19.26
CA GLN A 5 -26.18 34.86 -20.18
C GLN A 5 -25.34 33.79 -19.48
N GLU A 6 -25.35 32.58 -20.03
CA GLU A 6 -24.51 31.47 -19.57
C GLU A 6 -23.02 31.88 -19.66
N GLY A 7 -22.32 31.84 -18.51
CA GLY A 7 -20.91 32.23 -18.39
C GLY A 7 -20.65 33.67 -17.91
N LYS A 8 -21.66 34.55 -17.83
CA LYS A 8 -21.53 35.88 -17.18
C LYS A 8 -22.24 35.98 -15.84
N ASP A 9 -23.26 35.16 -15.63
CA ASP A 9 -23.99 35.12 -14.37
C ASP A 9 -23.23 34.30 -13.33
N THR A 10 -22.95 34.90 -12.18
CA THR A 10 -22.28 34.23 -11.05
C THR A 10 -23.26 33.52 -10.12
N VAL A 11 -24.57 33.69 -10.32
CA VAL A 11 -25.64 33.13 -9.51
C VAL A 11 -26.69 32.48 -10.40
N SER A 12 -27.32 31.41 -9.91
CA SER A 12 -28.42 30.76 -10.62
C SER A 12 -29.62 31.71 -10.69
N SER A 13 -30.47 31.57 -11.71
CA SER A 13 -31.69 32.37 -11.86
C SER A 13 -32.62 32.21 -10.64
N LYS A 14 -32.62 31.02 -10.01
CA LYS A 14 -33.37 30.73 -8.77
C LYS A 14 -32.79 31.43 -7.55
N ASP A 15 -31.47 31.41 -7.38
CA ASP A 15 -30.85 32.03 -6.20
C ASP A 15 -30.85 33.54 -6.31
N PHE A 16 -30.72 34.09 -7.53
CA PHE A 16 -30.95 35.51 -7.79
C PHE A 16 -32.34 35.98 -7.31
N LEU A 17 -33.42 35.28 -7.69
CA LEU A 17 -34.76 35.66 -7.24
C LEU A 17 -34.96 35.51 -5.73
N LYS A 18 -34.34 34.50 -5.10
CA LYS A 18 -34.36 34.36 -3.64
C LYS A 18 -33.66 35.54 -2.97
N ASP A 19 -32.50 35.95 -3.45
CA ASP A 19 -31.74 37.08 -2.91
C ASP A 19 -32.56 38.37 -3.00
N ILE A 20 -33.20 38.64 -4.14
CA ILE A 20 -34.11 39.79 -4.29
C ILE A 20 -35.29 39.69 -3.31
N LYS A 21 -35.89 38.51 -3.16
CA LYS A 21 -37.02 38.29 -2.23
C LYS A 21 -36.61 38.48 -0.76
N ILE A 22 -35.36 38.16 -0.41
CA ILE A 22 -34.79 38.38 0.92
C ILE A 22 -34.49 39.87 1.13
N CYS A 23 -33.79 40.51 0.18
CA CYS A 23 -33.40 41.92 0.26
C CYS A 23 -34.60 42.87 0.31
N TYR A 24 -35.68 42.54 -0.41
CA TYR A 24 -36.87 43.37 -0.50
C TYR A 24 -38.09 42.74 0.18
N ARG A 25 -37.87 41.93 1.23
CA ARG A 25 -38.94 41.17 1.91
C ARG A 25 -40.11 42.04 2.38
N SER A 26 -39.84 43.30 2.75
CA SER A 26 -40.83 44.26 3.25
C SER A 26 -41.46 45.16 2.18
N ALA A 27 -41.01 45.09 0.92
CA ALA A 27 -41.56 45.89 -0.18
C ALA A 27 -42.88 45.29 -0.70
N SER A 28 -43.70 46.12 -1.36
CA SER A 28 -44.88 45.62 -2.09
C SER A 28 -44.45 44.74 -3.27
N GLU A 29 -45.36 43.93 -3.78
CA GLU A 29 -45.07 43.03 -4.90
C GLU A 29 -44.67 43.80 -6.16
N GLU A 30 -45.30 44.95 -6.42
CA GLU A 30 -44.96 45.84 -7.54
C GLU A 30 -43.59 46.52 -7.35
N GLN A 31 -43.28 46.91 -6.11
CA GLN A 31 -41.97 47.48 -5.80
C GLN A 31 -40.85 46.46 -5.99
N LYS A 32 -41.08 45.19 -5.61
CA LYS A 32 -40.09 44.12 -5.80
C LYS A 32 -39.79 43.89 -7.28
N THR A 33 -40.80 43.91 -8.14
CA THR A 33 -40.61 43.79 -9.59
C THR A 33 -39.87 44.99 -10.16
N ASP A 34 -40.18 46.21 -9.70
CA ASP A 34 -39.48 47.42 -10.15
C ASP A 34 -38.00 47.40 -9.73
N TYR A 35 -37.71 46.99 -8.49
CA TYR A 35 -36.33 46.88 -8.00
C TYR A 35 -35.51 45.85 -8.76
N ILE A 36 -36.13 44.82 -9.36
CA ILE A 36 -35.39 43.86 -10.19
C ILE A 36 -34.67 44.57 -11.33
N ALA A 37 -35.27 45.59 -11.95
CA ALA A 37 -34.68 46.32 -13.06
C ALA A 37 -33.26 46.83 -12.72
N ASP A 38 -33.08 47.37 -11.51
CA ASP A 38 -31.79 47.90 -11.03
C ASP A 38 -30.73 46.82 -10.83
N HIS A 39 -31.17 45.58 -10.63
CA HIS A 39 -30.31 44.40 -10.43
C HIS A 39 -30.02 43.64 -11.72
N LEU A 40 -30.61 44.04 -12.86
CA LEU A 40 -30.27 43.50 -14.17
C LEU A 40 -29.02 44.17 -14.73
N GLY A 41 -28.28 43.44 -15.56
CA GLY A 41 -27.11 43.97 -16.24
C GLY A 41 -27.49 44.94 -17.36
N THR A 42 -26.81 46.08 -17.46
CA THR A 42 -27.05 47.04 -18.55
C THR A 42 -26.75 46.41 -19.92
N ASN A 43 -27.63 46.66 -20.89
CA ASN A 43 -27.68 46.06 -22.23
C ASN A 43 -27.71 44.52 -22.25
N SER A 44 -28.12 43.90 -21.15
CA SER A 44 -28.17 42.44 -21.03
C SER A 44 -29.44 41.84 -21.65
N PRO A 45 -29.43 40.56 -22.06
CA PRO A 45 -30.64 39.84 -22.43
C PRO A 45 -31.72 39.85 -21.36
N ALA A 46 -31.33 39.82 -20.07
CA ALA A 46 -32.28 39.91 -18.96
C ALA A 46 -32.98 41.27 -18.90
N GLU A 47 -32.25 42.37 -19.07
CA GLU A 47 -32.82 43.72 -19.11
C GLU A 47 -33.74 43.90 -20.33
N LYS A 48 -33.30 43.49 -21.52
CA LYS A 48 -34.13 43.54 -22.74
C LYS A 48 -35.42 42.72 -22.62
N TRP A 49 -35.35 41.57 -21.95
CA TRP A 49 -36.53 40.78 -21.64
C TRP A 49 -37.45 41.50 -20.65
N TYR A 50 -36.88 42.07 -19.58
CA TYR A 50 -37.64 42.80 -18.56
C TYR A 50 -38.37 44.01 -19.15
N ASP A 51 -37.73 44.73 -20.07
CA ASP A 51 -38.32 45.86 -20.78
C ASP A 51 -39.47 45.44 -21.70
N GLY A 52 -39.41 44.23 -22.25
CA GLY A 52 -40.46 43.64 -23.10
C GLY A 52 -41.66 43.04 -22.36
N LEU A 53 -41.63 42.97 -21.03
CA LEU A 53 -42.73 42.43 -20.22
C LEU A 53 -43.92 43.39 -20.16
N GLY A 54 -45.12 42.86 -20.40
CA GLY A 54 -46.37 43.61 -20.20
C GLY A 54 -46.58 44.02 -18.74
N GLY A 55 -47.16 45.21 -18.53
CA GLY A 55 -47.36 45.79 -17.20
C GLY A 55 -48.18 44.92 -16.24
N ASP A 56 -49.05 44.05 -16.74
CA ASP A 56 -49.84 43.13 -15.91
C ASP A 56 -48.99 42.01 -15.28
N VAL A 57 -47.91 41.57 -15.94
CA VAL A 57 -47.00 40.54 -15.39
C VAL A 57 -46.14 41.12 -14.26
N LYS A 58 -45.86 42.42 -14.31
CA LYS A 58 -45.09 43.17 -13.29
C LYS A 58 -45.91 43.53 -12.04
N LYS A 59 -47.22 43.28 -12.00
CA LYS A 59 -48.05 43.60 -10.82
C LYS A 59 -47.96 42.55 -9.70
N THR A 60 -47.69 41.30 -10.05
CA THR A 60 -47.68 40.20 -9.09
C THR A 60 -46.37 39.44 -9.16
N TRP A 61 -45.73 39.22 -8.02
CA TRP A 61 -44.47 38.48 -7.96
C TRP A 61 -44.62 37.06 -8.50
N ALA A 62 -45.74 36.39 -8.22
CA ALA A 62 -45.99 35.03 -8.69
C ALA A 62 -46.06 34.93 -10.22
N THR A 63 -46.68 35.90 -10.91
CA THR A 63 -46.72 35.93 -12.37
C THR A 63 -45.37 36.28 -12.97
N PHE A 64 -44.65 37.21 -12.31
CA PHE A 64 -43.29 37.56 -12.69
C PHE A 64 -42.34 36.36 -12.54
N GLU A 65 -42.36 35.66 -11.42
CA GLU A 65 -41.53 34.48 -11.13
C GLU A 65 -41.77 33.36 -12.14
N ALA A 66 -43.03 33.13 -12.53
CA ALA A 66 -43.38 32.15 -13.56
C ALA A 66 -42.81 32.50 -14.95
N GLU A 67 -43.00 33.74 -15.42
CA GLU A 67 -42.45 34.17 -16.72
C GLU A 67 -40.91 34.30 -16.68
N PHE A 68 -40.33 34.65 -15.53
CA PHE A 68 -38.89 34.68 -15.33
C PHE A 68 -38.27 33.29 -15.47
N PHE A 69 -38.82 32.26 -14.80
CA PHE A 69 -38.30 30.90 -14.94
C PHE A 69 -38.59 30.27 -16.31
N LYS A 70 -39.59 30.75 -17.03
CA LYS A 70 -39.83 30.37 -18.43
C LYS A 70 -38.75 30.90 -19.36
N GLN A 71 -38.29 32.13 -19.14
CA GLN A 71 -37.23 32.76 -19.95
C GLN A 71 -35.82 32.37 -19.50
N PHE A 72 -35.60 32.24 -18.19
CA PHE A 72 -34.33 31.88 -17.56
C PHE A 72 -34.52 30.65 -16.68
N PRO A 73 -34.62 29.45 -17.30
CA PRO A 73 -34.80 28.21 -16.57
C PRO A 73 -33.69 28.06 -15.53
N PRO A 74 -34.02 27.71 -14.27
CA PRO A 74 -33.00 27.40 -13.30
C PRO A 74 -32.17 26.22 -13.81
N PRO A 75 -30.84 26.22 -13.58
CA PRO A 75 -30.02 25.06 -13.88
C PRO A 75 -30.68 23.84 -13.27
N GLN A 76 -31.01 22.84 -14.10
CA GLN A 76 -31.44 21.56 -13.54
C GLN A 76 -30.25 21.01 -12.76
N GLU A 77 -30.42 20.85 -11.45
CA GLU A 77 -29.50 20.03 -10.68
C GLU A 77 -29.42 18.69 -11.41
N ALA A 78 -28.20 18.35 -11.86
CA ALA A 78 -27.94 17.04 -12.41
C ALA A 78 -28.26 16.05 -11.30
N LYS A 79 -29.46 15.47 -11.35
CA LYS A 79 -29.80 14.33 -10.52
C LYS A 79 -28.82 13.26 -10.93
N ARG A 80 -27.86 12.98 -10.06
CA ARG A 80 -26.93 11.87 -10.25
C ARG A 80 -27.76 10.65 -10.58
N GLY A 81 -27.41 9.98 -11.67
CA GLY A 81 -28.17 8.81 -12.13
C GLY A 81 -28.23 7.78 -11.02
N LYS A 82 -29.32 6.99 -10.96
CA LYS A 82 -29.48 5.93 -9.96
C LYS A 82 -28.23 5.04 -9.92
N GLU A 83 -27.68 4.73 -11.09
CA GLU A 83 -26.48 3.91 -11.29
C GLU A 83 -25.19 4.59 -10.80
N GLU A 84 -25.13 5.91 -10.81
CA GLU A 84 -23.98 6.67 -10.28
C GLU A 84 -23.99 6.69 -8.75
N VAL A 85 -25.18 6.89 -8.17
CA VAL A 85 -25.39 6.86 -6.71
C VAL A 85 -25.20 5.45 -6.16
N GLU A 86 -25.71 4.42 -6.85
CA GLU A 86 -25.46 3.00 -6.50
C GLU A 86 -23.96 2.67 -6.55
N ARG A 87 -23.23 3.16 -7.56
CA ARG A 87 -21.78 2.96 -7.64
C ARG A 87 -21.04 3.65 -6.50
N GLU A 88 -21.44 4.86 -6.12
CA GLU A 88 -20.86 5.53 -4.97
C GLU A 88 -21.14 4.75 -3.68
N LEU A 89 -22.38 4.29 -3.49
CA LEU A 89 -22.78 3.49 -2.35
C LEU A 89 -21.98 2.18 -2.24
N LEU A 90 -21.67 1.53 -3.37
CA LEU A 90 -20.81 0.34 -3.41
C LEU A 90 -19.32 0.65 -3.23
N SER A 91 -18.89 1.87 -3.56
CA SER A 91 -17.52 2.33 -3.31
C SER A 91 -17.30 2.86 -1.89
N ALA A 92 -18.38 3.05 -1.13
CA ALA A 92 -18.31 3.56 0.24
C ALA A 92 -17.66 2.51 1.15
N GLU A 93 -16.48 2.85 1.67
CA GLU A 93 -15.70 1.98 2.54
C GLU A 93 -15.39 2.72 3.85
N LEU A 94 -15.42 1.98 4.96
CA LEU A 94 -15.03 2.46 6.27
C LEU A 94 -13.72 1.75 6.64
N LEU A 95 -12.65 2.51 6.84
CA LEU A 95 -11.37 1.91 7.18
C LEU A 95 -11.38 1.42 8.63
N ALA A 96 -10.76 0.26 8.88
CA ALA A 96 -10.59 -0.27 10.23
C ALA A 96 -9.80 0.70 11.14
N SER A 97 -8.91 1.50 10.55
CA SER A 97 -8.13 2.54 11.25
C SER A 97 -8.95 3.78 11.62
N GLU A 98 -10.12 3.98 11.01
CA GLU A 98 -11.05 5.08 11.32
C GLU A 98 -12.12 4.66 12.33
N LEU A 99 -12.29 3.34 12.51
CA LEU A 99 -13.25 2.77 13.42
C LEU A 99 -12.89 3.14 14.88
N GLY A 100 -13.89 3.63 15.62
CA GLY A 100 -13.69 4.09 17.00
C GLY A 100 -13.05 5.47 17.14
N LYS A 101 -12.89 6.24 16.05
CA LYS A 101 -12.54 7.67 16.08
C LYS A 101 -13.77 8.56 15.97
N MET A 102 -13.65 9.80 16.45
CA MET A 102 -14.67 10.83 16.26
C MET A 102 -14.34 11.65 15.01
N VAL A 103 -15.37 11.97 14.25
CA VAL A 103 -15.33 12.79 13.03
C VAL A 103 -16.28 13.95 13.21
N GLN A 104 -15.84 15.15 12.86
CA GLN A 104 -16.66 16.35 12.96
C GLN A 104 -17.68 16.39 11.82
N LYS A 105 -18.97 16.43 12.15
CA LYS A 105 -20.06 16.54 11.19
C LYS A 105 -21.02 17.64 11.63
N GLY A 106 -21.15 18.69 10.80
CA GLY A 106 -22.04 19.82 11.10
C GLY A 106 -21.70 20.54 12.42
N GLY A 107 -20.42 20.58 12.81
CA GLY A 107 -19.97 21.18 14.06
C GLY A 107 -20.13 20.30 15.31
N THR A 108 -20.62 19.06 15.17
CA THR A 108 -20.71 18.09 16.27
C THR A 108 -19.76 16.92 16.05
N ASP A 109 -19.10 16.46 17.10
CA ASP A 109 -18.23 15.29 17.04
C ASP A 109 -19.08 14.01 17.12
N VAL A 110 -19.05 13.22 16.05
CA VAL A 110 -19.83 11.99 15.90
C VAL A 110 -18.88 10.85 15.60
N TRP A 111 -19.15 9.64 16.10
CA TRP A 111 -18.31 8.49 15.80
C TRP A 111 -18.26 8.18 14.30
N ALA A 112 -17.10 7.77 13.79
CA ALA A 112 -16.88 7.52 12.36
C ALA A 112 -17.90 6.54 11.74
N HIS A 113 -18.24 5.45 12.46
CA HIS A 113 -19.23 4.48 11.99
C HIS A 113 -20.66 5.04 11.95
N VAL A 114 -21.02 5.96 12.85
CA VAL A 114 -22.31 6.68 12.82
C VAL A 114 -22.36 7.65 11.64
N ALA A 115 -21.29 8.44 11.45
CA ALA A 115 -21.18 9.35 10.32
C ALA A 115 -21.22 8.60 8.97
N PHE A 116 -20.60 7.43 8.91
CA PHE A 116 -20.63 6.53 7.76
C PHE A 116 -22.05 5.97 7.50
N ALA A 117 -22.74 5.49 8.53
CA ALA A 117 -24.12 5.02 8.41
C ALA A 117 -25.07 6.10 7.89
N ASP A 118 -24.90 7.35 8.33
CA ASP A 118 -25.68 8.47 7.82
C ASP A 118 -25.40 8.75 6.34
N ARG A 119 -24.13 8.67 5.91
CA ARG A 119 -23.76 8.85 4.50
C ARG A 119 -24.39 7.76 3.64
N LEU A 120 -24.34 6.50 4.08
CA LEU A 120 -24.98 5.37 3.40
C LEU A 120 -26.49 5.58 3.28
N LEU A 121 -27.15 5.99 4.35
CA LEU A 121 -28.59 6.24 4.32
C LEU A 121 -28.96 7.39 3.37
N GLN A 122 -28.13 8.43 3.30
CA GLN A 122 -28.32 9.55 2.38
C GLN A 122 -28.20 9.09 0.91
N LEU A 123 -27.17 8.30 0.58
CA LEU A 123 -27.00 7.72 -0.75
C LEU A 123 -28.14 6.77 -1.11
N ALA A 124 -28.60 5.94 -0.17
CA ALA A 124 -29.75 5.05 -0.38
C ALA A 124 -31.06 5.82 -0.65
N LYS A 125 -31.25 6.98 -0.02
CA LYS A 125 -32.36 7.91 -0.29
C LYS A 125 -32.27 8.52 -1.68
N GLU A 126 -31.08 8.97 -2.07
CA GLU A 126 -30.82 9.55 -3.40
C GLU A 126 -31.05 8.54 -4.52
N ALA A 127 -30.70 7.26 -4.30
CA ALA A 127 -30.97 6.17 -5.24
C ALA A 127 -32.42 5.64 -5.18
N GLY A 128 -33.23 6.08 -4.20
CA GLY A 128 -34.61 5.60 -4.02
C GLY A 128 -34.73 4.16 -3.54
N ILE A 129 -33.66 3.57 -3.00
CA ILE A 129 -33.59 2.17 -2.55
C ILE A 129 -33.73 2.03 -1.02
N GLU A 130 -34.05 3.10 -0.30
CA GLU A 130 -34.07 3.13 1.17
C GLU A 130 -34.90 2.01 1.84
N LYS A 131 -35.97 1.56 1.17
CA LYS A 131 -36.91 0.54 1.65
C LYS A 131 -36.57 -0.87 1.15
N THR A 132 -35.61 -1.00 0.25
CA THR A 132 -35.19 -2.28 -0.31
C THR A 132 -33.97 -2.82 0.45
N ASN A 133 -33.66 -4.08 0.23
CA ASN A 133 -32.45 -4.73 0.74
C ASN A 133 -31.36 -4.84 -0.34
N GLU A 134 -31.54 -4.15 -1.47
CA GLU A 134 -30.62 -4.20 -2.62
C GLU A 134 -29.24 -3.72 -2.19
N CYS A 135 -28.21 -4.45 -2.59
CA CYS A 135 -26.79 -4.10 -2.38
C CYS A 135 -26.30 -4.02 -0.91
N ILE A 136 -27.16 -4.24 0.09
CA ILE A 136 -26.77 -4.21 1.52
C ILE A 136 -25.65 -5.22 1.80
N TRP A 137 -25.77 -6.43 1.25
CA TRP A 137 -24.78 -7.48 1.48
C TRP A 137 -23.39 -7.12 0.94
N GLN A 138 -23.31 -6.38 -0.17
CA GLN A 138 -22.05 -5.94 -0.78
C GLN A 138 -21.35 -4.90 0.09
N VAL A 139 -22.11 -3.92 0.58
CA VAL A 139 -21.57 -2.90 1.49
C VAL A 139 -21.20 -3.51 2.84
N ARG A 140 -22.00 -4.46 3.34
CA ARG A 140 -21.70 -5.19 4.58
C ARG A 140 -20.39 -5.98 4.47
N ASP A 141 -20.10 -6.61 3.35
CA ASP A 141 -18.89 -7.43 3.19
C ASP A 141 -17.62 -6.58 3.24
N LYS A 142 -17.70 -5.33 2.79
CA LYS A 142 -16.63 -4.33 2.84
C LYS A 142 -16.44 -3.69 4.21
N LEU A 143 -17.33 -3.93 5.17
CA LEU A 143 -17.17 -3.39 6.52
C LEU A 143 -15.99 -4.06 7.25
N PRO A 144 -15.27 -3.32 8.11
CA PRO A 144 -14.27 -3.91 8.98
C PRO A 144 -14.87 -5.05 9.82
N THR A 145 -14.15 -6.17 9.92
CA THR A 145 -14.57 -7.36 10.69
C THR A 145 -15.11 -7.04 12.09
N PRO A 146 -14.46 -6.18 12.91
CA PRO A 146 -14.95 -5.81 14.24
C PRO A 146 -16.36 -5.23 14.27
N LEU A 147 -16.72 -4.48 13.23
CA LEU A 147 -18.05 -3.89 13.08
C LEU A 147 -19.02 -4.89 12.46
N ARG A 148 -18.57 -5.61 11.43
CA ARG A 148 -19.35 -6.60 10.68
C ARG A 148 -19.85 -7.73 11.59
N ASP A 149 -19.06 -8.18 12.55
CA ASP A 149 -19.41 -9.26 13.47
C ASP A 149 -20.47 -8.86 14.50
N LYS A 150 -20.67 -7.55 14.71
CA LYS A 150 -21.67 -7.01 15.63
C LYS A 150 -23.01 -6.72 14.94
N ILE A 151 -23.05 -6.78 13.61
CA ILE A 151 -24.23 -6.49 12.81
C ILE A 151 -24.78 -7.79 12.23
N ALA A 152 -26.11 -7.92 12.23
CA ALA A 152 -26.77 -9.08 11.65
C ALA A 152 -26.36 -9.31 10.19
N SER A 153 -26.45 -10.57 9.73
CA SER A 153 -26.13 -10.92 8.35
C SER A 153 -27.18 -10.44 7.35
N THR A 154 -28.40 -10.19 7.80
CA THR A 154 -29.54 -9.86 6.95
C THR A 154 -30.31 -8.66 7.52
N HIS A 155 -30.72 -7.76 6.62
CA HIS A 155 -31.55 -6.61 6.94
C HIS A 155 -32.61 -6.43 5.86
N THR A 156 -33.79 -5.99 6.26
CA THR A 156 -34.95 -5.81 5.37
C THR A 156 -34.92 -4.50 4.61
N SER A 157 -34.18 -3.50 5.11
CA SER A 157 -34.08 -2.17 4.51
C SER A 157 -32.75 -1.50 4.83
N TRP A 158 -32.37 -0.51 4.01
CA TRP A 158 -31.21 0.35 4.30
C TRP A 158 -31.36 1.11 5.60
N THR A 159 -32.58 1.48 5.99
CA THR A 159 -32.85 2.09 7.30
C THR A 159 -32.47 1.16 8.45
N ALA A 160 -32.94 -0.09 8.43
CA ALA A 160 -32.66 -1.07 9.48
C ALA A 160 -31.16 -1.43 9.54
N PHE A 161 -30.49 -1.50 8.39
CA PHE A 161 -29.05 -1.72 8.32
C PHE A 161 -28.26 -0.56 8.92
N CYS A 162 -28.56 0.68 8.52
CA CYS A 162 -27.87 1.86 9.03
C CYS A 162 -28.12 2.06 10.53
N ASP A 163 -29.34 1.80 11.01
CA ASP A 163 -29.66 1.86 12.43
C ASP A 163 -28.89 0.80 13.23
N SER A 164 -28.72 -0.40 12.66
CA SER A 164 -27.89 -1.43 13.28
C SER A 164 -26.44 -1.00 13.40
N ILE A 165 -25.88 -0.31 12.39
CA ILE A 165 -24.53 0.27 12.45
C ILE A 165 -24.46 1.35 13.53
N ARG A 166 -25.44 2.25 13.61
CA ARG A 166 -25.46 3.35 14.60
C ARG A 166 -25.55 2.88 16.04
N LEU A 167 -26.27 1.78 16.27
CA LEU A 167 -26.51 1.22 17.60
C LEU A 167 -25.38 0.30 18.08
N VAL A 168 -24.34 0.05 17.27
CA VAL A 168 -23.21 -0.76 17.71
C VAL A 168 -22.49 -0.06 18.86
N ASP A 169 -22.29 -0.80 19.95
CA ASP A 169 -21.54 -0.33 21.11
C ASP A 169 -20.07 -0.04 20.73
N THR A 170 -19.69 1.22 20.91
CA THR A 170 -18.33 1.72 20.63
C THR A 170 -17.26 1.07 21.48
N THR A 171 -17.57 0.70 22.72
CA THR A 171 -16.61 0.03 23.61
C THR A 171 -16.34 -1.39 23.10
N ALA A 172 -17.40 -2.13 22.76
CA ALA A 172 -17.29 -3.46 22.17
C ALA A 172 -16.56 -3.45 20.81
N VAL A 173 -16.68 -2.37 20.03
CA VAL A 173 -15.94 -2.20 18.77
C VAL A 173 -14.45 -1.94 19.01
N LYS A 174 -14.10 -1.11 19.99
CA LYS A 174 -12.70 -0.88 20.37
C LYS A 174 -12.04 -2.16 20.91
N ASP A 175 -12.76 -2.90 21.75
CA ASP A 175 -12.27 -4.18 22.27
C ASP A 175 -12.10 -5.23 21.15
N ALA A 176 -12.99 -5.23 20.16
CA ALA A 176 -12.85 -6.10 18.99
C ALA A 176 -11.66 -5.70 18.10
N LEU A 177 -11.42 -4.40 17.88
CA LEU A 177 -10.22 -3.92 17.17
C LEU A 177 -8.92 -4.33 17.86
N GLU A 178 -8.87 -4.20 19.19
CA GLU A 178 -7.70 -4.59 19.97
C GLU A 178 -7.48 -6.11 19.94
N ARG A 179 -8.55 -6.92 20.02
CA ARG A 179 -8.45 -8.38 19.84
C ARG A 179 -7.94 -8.76 18.46
N ASP A 180 -8.42 -8.11 17.39
CA ASP A 180 -7.95 -8.38 16.03
C ASP A 180 -6.48 -8.03 15.86
N ARG A 181 -6.05 -6.90 16.44
CA ARG A 181 -4.63 -6.51 16.46
C ARG A 181 -3.78 -7.55 17.20
N GLN A 182 -4.19 -7.96 18.39
CA GLN A 182 -3.49 -8.99 19.18
C GLN A 182 -3.42 -10.32 18.44
N LEU A 183 -4.50 -10.71 17.75
CA LEU A 183 -4.52 -11.93 16.94
C LEU A 183 -3.51 -11.87 15.80
N GLU A 184 -3.37 -10.72 15.14
CA GLU A 184 -2.40 -10.54 14.07
C GLU A 184 -0.96 -10.55 14.59
N GLU A 185 -0.71 -9.92 15.75
CA GLU A 185 0.59 -10.01 16.43
C GLU A 185 0.94 -11.47 16.79
N VAL A 186 -0.02 -12.25 17.30
CA VAL A 186 0.16 -13.69 17.60
C VAL A 186 0.41 -14.50 16.33
N ARG A 187 -0.31 -14.22 15.23
CA ARG A 187 -0.09 -14.89 13.94
C ARG A 187 1.30 -14.62 13.39
N GLU A 188 1.79 -13.39 13.49
CA GLU A 188 3.13 -13.03 13.06
C GLU A 188 4.20 -13.73 13.93
N GLN A 189 4.00 -13.76 15.25
CA GLN A 189 4.88 -14.49 16.17
C GLN A 189 4.93 -15.99 15.83
N LEU A 190 3.77 -16.60 15.58
CA LEU A 190 3.68 -18.02 15.19
C LEU A 190 4.38 -18.27 13.85
N ALA A 191 4.21 -17.39 12.87
CA ALA A 191 4.90 -17.49 11.58
C ALA A 191 6.42 -17.39 11.74
N ASN A 192 6.90 -16.50 12.61
CA ASN A 192 8.33 -16.36 12.91
C ASN A 192 8.88 -17.58 13.66
N GLN A 193 8.15 -18.10 14.65
CA GLN A 193 8.52 -19.35 15.32
C GLN A 193 8.58 -20.53 14.36
N LYS A 194 7.60 -20.65 13.45
CA LYS A 194 7.60 -21.69 12.42
C LYS A 194 8.82 -21.60 11.51
N ARG A 195 9.23 -20.40 11.10
CA ARG A 195 10.45 -20.18 10.30
C ARG A 195 11.71 -20.58 11.07
N GLU A 196 11.78 -20.26 12.36
CA GLU A 196 12.93 -20.60 13.19
C GLU A 196 13.03 -22.12 13.42
N LEU A 197 11.91 -22.79 13.72
CA LEU A 197 11.86 -24.24 13.80
C LEU A 197 12.30 -24.89 12.48
N GLN A 198 11.84 -24.38 11.34
CA GLN A 198 12.27 -24.87 10.03
C GLN A 198 13.78 -24.73 9.81
N ARG A 199 14.40 -23.62 10.26
CA ARG A 199 15.85 -23.43 10.20
C ARG A 199 16.60 -24.43 11.08
N GLN A 200 16.12 -24.65 12.30
CA GLN A 200 16.73 -25.60 13.23
C GLN A 200 16.64 -27.03 12.70
N THR A 201 15.49 -27.43 12.17
CA THR A 201 15.32 -28.75 11.55
C THR A 201 16.26 -28.95 10.37
N ALA A 202 16.41 -27.93 9.50
CA ALA A 202 17.35 -28.01 8.37
C ALA A 202 18.81 -28.13 8.82
N LEU A 203 19.21 -27.45 9.90
CA LEU A 203 20.55 -27.58 10.48
C LEU A 203 20.79 -28.97 11.07
N LEU A 204 19.82 -29.53 11.80
CA LEU A 204 19.91 -30.89 12.35
C LEU A 204 20.01 -31.93 11.24
N GLU A 205 19.25 -31.78 10.15
CA GLU A 205 19.32 -32.67 9.00
C GLU A 205 20.68 -32.58 8.28
N GLN A 206 21.26 -31.36 8.19
CA GLN A 206 22.62 -31.18 7.69
C GLN A 206 23.67 -31.83 8.60
N GLN A 207 23.51 -31.77 9.92
CA GLN A 207 24.42 -32.48 10.84
C GLN A 207 24.29 -33.99 10.72
N ARG A 208 23.06 -34.51 10.64
CA ARG A 208 22.79 -35.95 10.46
C ARG A 208 23.43 -36.49 9.18
N THR A 209 23.31 -35.78 8.06
CA THR A 209 23.92 -36.18 6.80
C THR A 209 25.45 -36.17 6.87
N ARG A 210 26.06 -35.17 7.52
CA ARG A 210 27.51 -35.13 7.76
C ARG A 210 28.00 -36.31 8.58
N ILE A 211 27.40 -36.55 9.75
CA ILE A 211 27.78 -37.67 10.64
C ILE A 211 27.64 -39.01 9.92
N SER A 212 26.54 -39.21 9.17
CA SER A 212 26.35 -40.43 8.38
C SER A 212 27.44 -40.64 7.32
N SER A 213 27.85 -39.57 6.64
CA SER A 213 28.90 -39.63 5.62
C SER A 213 30.28 -39.91 6.22
N GLU A 214 30.61 -39.29 7.36
CA GLU A 214 31.87 -39.49 8.09
C GLU A 214 31.94 -40.91 8.64
N THR A 215 30.84 -41.44 9.17
CA THR A 215 30.76 -42.82 9.68
C THR A 215 30.97 -43.83 8.54
N THR A 216 30.35 -43.59 7.38
CA THR A 216 30.51 -44.46 6.20
C THR A 216 31.94 -44.42 5.64
N ALA A 217 32.57 -43.24 5.64
CA ALA A 217 33.96 -43.10 5.23
C ALA A 217 34.93 -43.79 6.21
N ALA A 218 34.68 -43.67 7.51
CA ALA A 218 35.47 -44.31 8.55
C ALA A 218 35.35 -45.84 8.50
N THR A 219 34.15 -46.39 8.30
CA THR A 219 33.95 -47.84 8.14
C THR A 219 34.57 -48.36 6.85
N ALA A 220 34.44 -47.64 5.73
CA ALA A 220 35.10 -48.00 4.48
C ALA A 220 36.63 -48.02 4.62
N ALA A 221 37.21 -47.01 5.30
CA ALA A 221 38.66 -46.95 5.55
C ALA A 221 39.14 -48.08 6.47
N LEU A 222 38.35 -48.46 7.49
CA LEU A 222 38.65 -49.59 8.37
C LEU A 222 38.61 -50.93 7.61
N THR A 223 37.59 -51.16 6.80
CA THR A 223 37.45 -52.37 5.96
C THR A 223 38.60 -52.48 4.95
N ALA A 224 39.01 -51.36 4.33
CA ALA A 224 40.14 -51.34 3.42
C ALA A 224 41.46 -51.72 4.12
N LYS A 225 41.69 -51.24 5.35
CA LYS A 225 42.86 -51.62 6.16
C LYS A 225 42.84 -53.09 6.56
N LEU A 226 41.69 -53.63 6.95
CA LEU A 226 41.54 -55.05 7.29
C LEU A 226 41.78 -55.95 6.07
N ASN A 227 41.24 -55.60 4.90
CA ASN A 227 41.49 -56.34 3.66
C ASN A 227 42.98 -56.30 3.25
N ALA A 228 43.67 -55.19 3.48
CA ALA A 228 45.11 -55.06 3.20
C ALA A 228 46.01 -55.86 4.15
N MET A 229 45.53 -56.20 5.35
CA MET A 229 46.25 -57.06 6.31
C MET A 229 46.02 -58.56 6.08
N SER A 230 45.07 -58.93 5.22
CA SER A 230 44.82 -60.33 4.84
C SER A 230 45.77 -60.75 3.70
N LEU A 231 46.93 -61.29 4.07
CA LEU A 231 47.89 -61.96 3.17
C LEU A 231 48.07 -63.40 3.62
N THR A 232 47.53 -64.37 2.86
CA THR A 232 48.26 -65.53 2.29
C THR A 232 47.30 -66.60 1.75
N THR A 233 47.24 -66.73 0.43
CA THR A 233 47.02 -68.04 -0.21
C THR A 233 47.93 -68.13 -1.43
N PRO A 234 48.80 -69.15 -1.53
CA PRO A 234 49.83 -69.20 -2.56
C PRO A 234 49.27 -69.54 -3.94
N GLN A 235 49.94 -68.93 -4.91
CA GLN A 235 49.69 -68.91 -6.34
C GLN A 235 50.39 -70.09 -7.02
N TRP A 236 49.69 -71.20 -7.25
CA TRP A 236 50.11 -72.25 -8.20
C TRP A 236 48.92 -73.15 -8.55
N MET A 237 48.81 -73.51 -9.83
CA MET A 237 47.70 -74.21 -10.51
C MET A 237 46.50 -73.36 -10.92
N ARG A 238 46.60 -72.76 -12.12
CA ARG A 238 45.47 -72.78 -13.07
C ARG A 238 45.97 -72.58 -14.51
N GLU A 239 46.52 -73.64 -15.10
CA GLU A 239 46.49 -73.85 -16.54
C GLU A 239 45.19 -74.58 -16.90
N GLY A 240 44.53 -74.19 -17.98
CA GLY A 240 43.40 -74.94 -18.54
C GLY A 240 42.31 -74.10 -19.17
N GLN A 241 42.52 -73.76 -20.44
CA GLN A 241 41.55 -73.69 -21.55
C GLN A 241 40.11 -73.17 -21.33
N GLY A 242 39.74 -72.22 -22.19
CA GLY A 242 38.42 -72.16 -22.82
C GLY A 242 37.69 -70.84 -22.63
N SER A 243 37.86 -69.87 -23.53
CA SER A 243 36.94 -68.73 -23.64
C SER A 243 36.88 -68.13 -25.05
N GLN A 244 35.67 -68.18 -25.61
CA GLN A 244 35.04 -67.17 -26.47
C GLN A 244 33.55 -67.10 -26.07
N PRO A 245 32.79 -66.04 -26.41
CA PRO A 245 33.18 -64.64 -26.60
C PRO A 245 32.22 -63.65 -25.87
N SER A 246 32.58 -62.36 -25.87
CA SER A 246 31.70 -61.23 -26.28
C SER A 246 31.78 -59.98 -25.37
N GLN A 247 32.16 -58.87 -26.02
CA GLN A 247 31.76 -57.46 -25.82
C GLN A 247 32.10 -56.76 -24.49
N GLY A 248 32.67 -55.55 -24.45
CA GLY A 248 33.03 -54.62 -25.50
C GLY A 248 33.73 -53.39 -24.90
N TYR A 249 34.54 -52.76 -25.75
CA TYR A 249 34.99 -51.36 -25.78
C TYR A 249 35.39 -50.61 -24.49
N GLY A 250 36.67 -50.22 -24.43
CA GLY A 250 37.15 -49.12 -23.59
C GLY A 250 38.67 -48.93 -23.69
N VAL A 251 39.09 -47.90 -24.42
CA VAL A 251 40.47 -47.63 -24.87
C VAL A 251 41.33 -46.90 -23.82
N SER A 252 42.59 -47.31 -23.77
CA SER A 252 43.85 -46.81 -23.19
C SER A 252 44.02 -45.36 -22.68
N ALA A 253 44.54 -45.27 -21.43
CA ALA A 253 45.75 -44.55 -20.93
C ALA A 253 45.89 -43.00 -21.08
N PRO A 254 46.85 -42.30 -20.39
CA PRO A 254 47.64 -42.61 -19.19
C PRO A 254 47.62 -41.50 -18.10
N ILE A 255 48.22 -41.83 -16.95
CA ILE A 255 48.50 -40.99 -15.78
C ILE A 255 49.44 -39.83 -16.13
N ARG A 256 49.03 -38.57 -15.84
CA ARG A 256 49.91 -37.40 -15.77
C ARG A 256 49.86 -36.78 -14.36
N ARG A 257 50.98 -36.90 -13.64
CA ARG A 257 51.26 -36.15 -12.41
C ARG A 257 51.45 -34.67 -12.74
N GLN A 258 50.73 -33.80 -12.05
CA GLN A 258 51.11 -32.40 -11.89
C GLN A 258 51.09 -32.05 -10.41
N ASN A 259 52.27 -31.71 -9.90
CA ASN A 259 52.44 -30.88 -8.71
C ASN A 259 51.70 -29.55 -8.95
N THR A 260 50.70 -29.25 -8.12
CA THR A 260 50.29 -27.89 -7.86
C THR A 260 50.22 -27.69 -6.35
N THR A 261 50.90 -26.64 -5.94
CA THR A 261 51.01 -26.09 -4.60
C THR A 261 49.66 -25.97 -3.93
N SER A 262 49.59 -26.49 -2.71
CA SER A 262 48.49 -26.37 -1.77
C SER A 262 48.27 -24.90 -1.40
N THR A 263 47.28 -24.27 -2.03
CA THR A 263 46.61 -23.09 -1.47
C THR A 263 45.22 -23.54 -1.08
N SER A 264 44.94 -23.52 0.22
CA SER A 264 43.67 -23.86 0.83
C SER A 264 42.56 -22.97 0.28
N ALA A 265 41.85 -23.43 -0.75
CA ALA A 265 40.63 -22.81 -1.22
C ALA A 265 39.51 -23.18 -0.23
N THR A 266 39.19 -22.26 0.68
CA THR A 266 37.90 -22.25 1.37
C THR A 266 36.80 -22.37 0.32
N ALA A 267 36.06 -23.47 0.36
CA ALA A 267 34.89 -23.71 -0.49
C ALA A 267 33.85 -22.61 -0.22
N THR A 268 33.83 -21.58 -1.07
CA THR A 268 32.75 -20.61 -1.14
C THR A 268 31.50 -21.33 -1.60
N ARG A 269 30.50 -21.41 -0.71
CA ARG A 269 29.14 -21.81 -1.08
C ARG A 269 28.70 -21.04 -2.35
N PRO A 270 28.08 -21.68 -3.34
CA PRO A 270 27.47 -20.97 -4.45
C PRO A 270 26.48 -19.93 -3.90
N ARG A 271 26.67 -18.67 -4.27
CA ARG A 271 25.72 -17.60 -3.95
C ARG A 271 24.39 -17.97 -4.62
N PRO A 272 23.24 -17.92 -3.91
CA PRO A 272 21.94 -18.14 -4.55
C PRO A 272 21.80 -17.20 -5.76
N PRO A 273 21.14 -17.63 -6.84
CA PRO A 273 20.89 -16.79 -8.01
C PRO A 273 20.24 -15.47 -7.55
N GLN A 274 20.83 -14.34 -7.92
CA GLN A 274 20.21 -13.06 -7.63
C GLN A 274 18.93 -12.93 -8.47
N GLU A 275 17.87 -12.42 -7.86
CA GLU A 275 16.64 -12.08 -8.59
C GLU A 275 16.96 -11.15 -9.76
N PRO A 276 16.42 -11.41 -10.96
CA PRO A 276 16.65 -10.58 -12.13
C PRO A 276 16.16 -9.15 -11.85
N VAL A 277 16.94 -8.17 -12.28
CA VAL A 277 16.55 -6.75 -12.15
C VAL A 277 15.49 -6.45 -13.21
N THR A 278 14.22 -6.46 -12.80
CA THR A 278 13.09 -6.08 -13.65
C THR A 278 12.88 -4.57 -13.66
N GLU A 279 12.14 -4.03 -14.64
CA GLU A 279 11.87 -2.58 -14.69
C GLU A 279 10.96 -2.13 -13.54
N GLU A 280 10.06 -3.00 -13.09
CA GLU A 280 9.22 -2.76 -11.92
C GLU A 280 10.07 -2.60 -10.66
N LEU A 281 11.14 -3.41 -10.50
CA LEU A 281 12.07 -3.27 -9.39
C LEU A 281 12.87 -1.97 -9.45
N ARG A 282 13.24 -1.50 -10.65
CA ARG A 282 13.89 -0.18 -10.84
C ARG A 282 12.94 0.94 -10.46
N ALA A 283 11.69 0.90 -10.92
CA ALA A 283 10.68 1.89 -10.62
C ALA A 283 10.40 1.98 -9.10
N ALA A 284 10.18 0.85 -8.45
CA ALA A 284 9.97 0.77 -7.01
C ALA A 284 11.18 1.28 -6.20
N THR A 285 12.41 0.99 -6.67
CA THR A 285 13.63 1.47 -6.01
C THR A 285 13.76 2.99 -6.14
N ARG A 286 13.44 3.58 -7.31
CA ARG A 286 13.41 5.05 -7.50
C ARG A 286 12.37 5.72 -6.59
N GLU A 287 11.20 5.11 -6.42
CA GLU A 287 10.17 5.61 -5.52
C GLU A 287 10.64 5.63 -4.06
N LEU A 288 11.31 4.57 -3.61
CA LEU A 288 11.91 4.52 -2.27
C LEU A 288 13.05 5.53 -2.07
N MET A 289 13.83 5.80 -3.12
CA MET A 289 14.84 6.88 -3.10
C MET A 289 14.20 8.27 -2.98
N ALA A 290 13.05 8.48 -3.62
CA ALA A 290 12.29 9.73 -3.52
C ALA A 290 11.62 9.88 -2.14
N LEU A 291 11.20 8.77 -1.53
CA LEU A 291 10.59 8.75 -0.19
C LEU A 291 11.59 9.17 0.91
N TYR A 292 12.87 8.84 0.74
CA TYR A 292 13.95 9.22 1.68
C TYR A 292 15.04 10.02 0.97
N PRO A 293 14.79 11.31 0.66
CA PRO A 293 15.74 12.13 -0.07
C PRO A 293 17.02 12.33 0.75
N HIS A 294 18.18 12.17 0.09
CA HIS A 294 19.49 12.36 0.74
C HIS A 294 19.65 13.81 1.18
N GLN A 295 19.91 14.00 2.48
CA GLN A 295 20.02 15.30 3.09
C GLN A 295 21.45 15.85 2.99
N PRO A 296 21.65 17.18 2.85
CA PRO A 296 22.97 17.78 2.84
C PRO A 296 23.66 17.65 4.21
N ALA A 297 25.00 17.69 4.23
CA ALA A 297 25.80 17.66 5.45
C ALA A 297 25.77 18.98 6.25
N THR A 298 24.60 19.60 6.40
CA THR A 298 24.34 20.79 7.23
C THR A 298 23.64 20.38 8.53
N GLU A 299 23.63 21.26 9.53
CA GLU A 299 22.91 21.01 10.79
C GLU A 299 21.41 20.75 10.56
N THR A 300 20.81 21.52 9.64
CA THR A 300 19.42 21.33 9.19
C THR A 300 19.21 19.97 8.52
N GLY A 301 20.12 19.55 7.63
CA GLY A 301 20.05 18.24 6.98
C GLY A 301 20.24 17.07 7.94
N VAL A 302 21.07 17.23 8.97
CA VAL A 302 21.23 16.24 10.05
C VAL A 302 19.97 16.11 10.90
N ALA A 303 19.28 17.23 11.19
CA ALA A 303 18.00 17.19 11.88
C ALA A 303 16.91 16.49 11.06
N GLU A 304 16.82 16.81 9.76
CA GLU A 304 15.85 16.17 8.86
C GLU A 304 16.12 14.67 8.68
N TYR A 305 17.39 14.27 8.55
CA TYR A 305 17.78 12.86 8.53
C TYR A 305 17.35 12.12 9.80
N LYS A 306 17.54 12.72 10.99
CA LYS A 306 17.07 12.12 12.25
C LYS A 306 15.54 11.99 12.28
N ALA A 307 14.81 12.95 11.73
CA ALA A 307 13.35 12.87 11.60
C ALA A 307 12.92 11.76 10.64
N GLN A 308 13.60 11.63 9.49
CA GLN A 308 13.37 10.52 8.54
C GLN A 308 13.65 9.17 9.19
N LEU A 309 14.75 9.05 9.93
CA LEU A 309 15.13 7.82 10.63
C LEU A 309 14.09 7.47 11.70
N LYS A 310 13.58 8.46 12.46
CA LYS A 310 12.50 8.25 13.43
C LYS A 310 11.23 7.73 12.75
N ARG A 311 10.77 8.39 11.67
CA ARG A 311 9.60 7.96 10.89
C ARG A 311 9.78 6.55 10.31
N TRP A 312 10.99 6.23 9.84
CA TRP A 312 11.31 4.91 9.32
C TRP A 312 11.23 3.84 10.42
N MET A 313 11.80 4.12 11.61
CA MET A 313 11.73 3.19 12.75
C MET A 313 10.30 3.00 13.28
N GLU A 314 9.49 4.06 13.31
CA GLU A 314 8.06 3.99 13.67
C GLU A 314 7.25 3.15 12.67
N LYS A 315 7.54 3.30 11.37
CA LYS A 315 6.86 2.57 10.29
C LYS A 315 7.30 1.11 10.19
N HIS A 316 8.54 0.81 10.58
CA HIS A 316 9.15 -0.51 10.45
C HIS A 316 9.67 -1.03 11.82
N PRO A 317 8.79 -1.21 12.82
CA PRO A 317 9.20 -1.71 14.13
C PRO A 317 9.83 -3.11 13.99
N ASN A 318 10.85 -3.40 14.80
CA ASN A 318 11.58 -4.68 14.82
C ASN A 318 12.33 -5.07 13.53
N THR A 319 12.39 -4.19 12.53
CA THR A 319 13.08 -4.44 11.28
C THR A 319 14.59 -4.23 11.44
N ARG A 320 15.37 -5.32 11.46
CA ARG A 320 16.85 -5.27 11.59
C ARG A 320 17.58 -4.94 10.28
N HIS A 321 16.89 -4.99 9.14
CA HIS A 321 17.48 -4.85 7.81
C HIS A 321 16.57 -4.06 6.88
N ALA A 322 17.14 -3.15 6.10
CA ALA A 322 16.45 -2.56 4.96
C ALA A 322 16.15 -3.65 3.92
N SER A 323 15.06 -3.48 3.17
CA SER A 323 14.64 -4.36 2.08
C SER A 323 14.33 -3.55 0.82
N HIS A 324 14.17 -4.24 -0.30
CA HIS A 324 13.77 -3.62 -1.57
C HIS A 324 12.35 -3.01 -1.55
N THR A 325 11.58 -3.24 -0.48
CA THR A 325 10.23 -2.67 -0.28
C THR A 325 10.17 -1.56 0.78
N THR A 326 11.21 -1.42 1.62
CA THR A 326 11.20 -0.49 2.75
C THR A 326 12.13 0.70 2.56
N GLY A 327 13.20 0.53 1.77
CA GLY A 327 14.23 1.55 1.62
C GLY A 327 14.95 1.86 2.93
N PHE A 328 15.84 2.86 2.92
CA PHE A 328 16.46 3.35 4.15
C PHE A 328 16.92 4.82 4.02
N PRO A 329 16.73 5.66 5.06
CA PRO A 329 17.29 7.00 5.10
C PRO A 329 18.83 7.00 5.03
N LEU A 330 19.40 7.88 4.21
CA LEU A 330 20.86 7.94 3.97
C LEU A 330 21.56 8.94 4.87
N SER A 331 22.71 8.56 5.42
CA SER A 331 23.51 9.43 6.28
C SER A 331 23.96 10.71 5.53
N PRO A 332 23.75 11.92 6.10
CA PRO A 332 24.06 13.18 5.42
C PRO A 332 25.55 13.40 5.09
N ARG A 333 26.44 12.78 5.88
CA ARG A 333 27.90 12.88 5.71
C ARG A 333 28.46 11.90 4.68
N ALA A 334 27.67 10.95 4.23
CA ALA A 334 28.07 9.99 3.21
C ALA A 334 27.77 10.51 1.80
N SER A 335 28.51 10.04 0.81
CA SER A 335 28.26 10.31 -0.60
C SER A 335 26.86 9.86 -1.01
N ARG A 336 26.35 10.47 -2.09
CA ARG A 336 25.09 10.06 -2.71
C ARG A 336 25.17 8.60 -3.15
N ILE A 337 24.01 7.93 -3.17
CA ILE A 337 23.93 6.56 -3.67
C ILE A 337 24.24 6.49 -5.17
N CYS A 338 24.79 5.34 -5.59
CA CYS A 338 25.16 5.05 -6.98
C CYS A 338 26.27 5.97 -7.52
N THR A 339 27.19 6.42 -6.65
CA THR A 339 28.34 7.25 -7.05
C THR A 339 29.67 6.48 -7.01
N GLY A 340 29.61 5.16 -6.85
CA GLY A 340 30.78 4.32 -6.60
C GLY A 340 31.27 4.39 -5.15
N GLU A 341 30.37 4.69 -4.20
CA GLU A 341 30.74 4.87 -2.81
C GLU A 341 31.03 3.55 -2.08
N CYS A 342 31.89 3.62 -1.07
CA CYS A 342 32.16 2.53 -0.16
C CYS A 342 30.92 2.26 0.70
N PHE A 343 30.27 1.11 0.51
CA PHE A 343 29.09 0.76 1.31
C PHE A 343 29.35 0.58 2.81
N LYS A 344 30.61 0.57 3.28
CA LYS A 344 30.95 0.51 4.71
C LYS A 344 30.98 1.87 5.38
N CYS A 345 31.57 2.89 4.75
CA CYS A 345 31.76 4.23 5.36
C CYS A 345 31.08 5.37 4.58
N GLY A 346 30.57 5.09 3.39
CA GLY A 346 29.86 6.05 2.56
C GLY A 346 30.73 7.00 1.74
N GLU A 347 32.07 6.86 1.76
CA GLU A 347 32.96 7.72 0.97
C GLU A 347 33.17 7.17 -0.45
N SER A 348 33.35 8.04 -1.44
CA SER A 348 33.64 7.66 -2.84
C SER A 348 35.12 7.50 -3.16
N SER A 349 36.02 7.58 -2.16
CA SER A 349 37.47 7.53 -2.36
C SER A 349 38.03 6.12 -2.56
N HIS A 350 37.30 5.08 -2.14
CA HIS A 350 37.77 3.71 -2.12
C HIS A 350 36.62 2.70 -2.19
N LEU A 351 36.93 1.44 -2.48
CA LEU A 351 35.98 0.33 -2.46
C LEU A 351 35.93 -0.37 -1.09
N ARG A 352 34.85 -1.10 -0.83
CA ARG A 352 34.62 -1.82 0.45
C ARG A 352 35.79 -2.69 0.92
N ALA A 353 36.51 -3.31 -0.02
CA ALA A 353 37.67 -4.16 0.27
C ALA A 353 38.89 -3.39 0.81
N GLN A 354 38.98 -2.11 0.49
CA GLN A 354 40.08 -1.20 0.85
C GLN A 354 39.71 -0.27 2.02
N CYS A 355 38.52 -0.46 2.62
CA CYS A 355 38.01 0.40 3.67
C CYS A 355 38.71 0.14 5.02
N THR A 356 39.44 1.15 5.50
CA THR A 356 40.14 1.14 6.80
C THR A 356 39.38 1.91 7.90
N ALA A 357 38.15 2.35 7.62
CA ALA A 357 37.35 3.16 8.53
C ALA A 357 37.00 2.43 9.84
N PRO A 358 37.23 3.03 11.02
CA PRO A 358 36.93 2.40 12.30
C PRO A 358 35.41 2.21 12.48
N PRO A 359 34.97 1.23 13.30
CA PRO A 359 33.53 0.92 13.48
C PRO A 359 32.66 2.13 13.87
N ALA A 360 33.22 3.11 14.59
CA ALA A 360 32.51 4.31 15.04
C ALA A 360 32.07 5.26 13.91
N VAL A 361 32.70 5.19 12.73
CA VAL A 361 32.35 6.01 11.56
C VAL A 361 31.72 5.20 10.44
N GLN A 362 31.48 3.90 10.66
CA GLN A 362 30.82 3.05 9.68
C GLN A 362 29.32 3.34 9.64
N LEU A 363 28.76 3.19 8.45
CA LEU A 363 27.33 3.31 8.23
C LEU A 363 26.58 2.18 8.95
N PRO A 364 25.35 2.41 9.41
CA PRO A 364 24.56 1.36 10.05
C PRO A 364 24.27 0.23 9.05
N PRO A 365 24.20 -1.05 9.49
CA PRO A 365 24.02 -2.19 8.59
C PRO A 365 22.83 -2.09 7.60
N PRO A 366 21.66 -1.52 7.97
CA PRO A 366 20.58 -1.28 7.02
C PRO A 366 20.95 -0.32 5.89
N GLU A 367 21.70 0.75 6.18
CA GLU A 367 22.18 1.68 5.15
C GLU A 367 23.19 1.00 4.24
N GLN A 368 24.13 0.22 4.79
CA GLN A 368 25.11 -0.52 3.98
C GLN A 368 24.42 -1.45 2.96
N TRP A 369 23.35 -2.12 3.38
CA TRP A 369 22.57 -2.99 2.49
C TRP A 369 21.83 -2.17 1.44
N TRP A 370 21.16 -1.09 1.86
CA TRP A 370 20.37 -0.24 0.96
C TRP A 370 21.22 0.35 -0.17
N ARG A 371 22.43 0.82 0.14
CA ARG A 371 23.39 1.31 -0.86
C ARG A 371 23.76 0.24 -1.89
N GLY A 372 24.04 -0.98 -1.42
CA GLY A 372 24.34 -2.11 -2.32
C GLY A 372 23.14 -2.60 -3.14
N HIS A 373 21.91 -2.40 -2.65
CA HIS A 373 20.70 -2.67 -3.43
C HIS A 373 20.52 -1.63 -4.54
N CYS A 374 20.63 -0.34 -4.20
CA CYS A 374 20.51 0.75 -5.18
C CYS A 374 21.56 0.63 -6.29
N ASP A 375 22.84 0.40 -5.95
CA ASP A 375 23.93 0.24 -6.93
C ASP A 375 23.73 -0.95 -7.90
N ARG A 376 23.01 -1.98 -7.45
CA ARG A 376 22.69 -3.15 -8.30
C ARG A 376 21.50 -2.87 -9.25
N VAL A 377 20.54 -2.07 -8.80
CA VAL A 377 19.21 -1.98 -9.43
C VAL A 377 19.07 -0.74 -10.31
N VAL A 378 19.60 0.40 -9.86
CA VAL A 378 19.55 1.69 -10.55
C VAL A 378 20.71 1.79 -11.52
#